data_AF-A0A973L9C3-F1
#
_entry.id   AF-A0A973L9C3-F1
#
_cell.length_a   1.000
_cell.length_b   1.000
_cell.length_c   1.000
_cell.angle_alpha   90.00
_cell.angle_beta   90.00
_cell.angle_gamma   90.00
#
_symmetry.space_group_name_H-M   'P 1'
#
loop_
_entity.id
_entity.type
_entity.pdbx_description
1 polymer ?
#
loop_
_entity_poly.entity_id
_entity_poly.type
_entity_poly.pdbx_seq_one_letter_code
_entity_poly.pdbx_strand_id
1 'polypeptide(L)'
;MTCGGTNPRVSPVPHTLSGGDDSVRRVIQDFRRDALVTFHELPVFVFDVSSADDLGAGGVPDDVESWAFRVGAAEYDGPDGEDIWKLFLDSVDTKRVRALSLGAWDSQEAGAGWEEYQAAVVEAADRFPALEALFVADIPVEMSEVSWIEQVDPGPLLAAFPNLVEFGIRGAADLRPLVHDRLRELTLQSGGLPPAGVRAVAASTLPALTGLDLYLGTEHYGGGATPEDLAGILSGAAFPNLRHLGLRNVDGADELAAAVAHAPVVAQLESLDLSLGTLSDEGAAALLAGQPLTHLRALTLRHHFLSDEMISRLWEALPDTEVDVDEQLLASDGDRYIAVSE
;
A
#
# COMPACT_ATOMS: atom_id res chain seq x y z
N MET A 1 30.15 31.41 -41.52
CA MET A 1 28.91 31.50 -40.73
C MET A 1 28.21 30.16 -40.80
N THR A 2 28.43 29.34 -39.78
CA THR A 2 27.66 28.13 -39.48
C THR A 2 27.66 28.00 -37.95
N CYS A 3 26.45 27.99 -37.39
CA CYS A 3 26.14 28.01 -35.96
C CYS A 3 25.87 26.60 -35.42
N GLY A 4 25.94 26.47 -34.10
CA GLY A 4 25.30 25.43 -33.29
C GLY A 4 26.25 24.29 -32.93
N GLY A 5 26.79 24.17 -31.72
CA GLY A 5 26.15 24.42 -30.42
C GLY A 5 25.94 23.05 -29.76
N THR A 6 27.01 22.52 -29.18
CA THR A 6 27.04 21.21 -28.50
C THR A 6 26.25 21.28 -27.20
N ASN A 7 25.20 20.45 -27.10
CA ASN A 7 24.38 20.28 -25.91
C ASN A 7 25.12 19.35 -24.90
N PRO A 8 25.48 19.78 -23.68
CA PRO A 8 26.03 18.87 -22.68
C PRO A 8 24.89 18.12 -22.00
N ARG A 9 24.94 16.79 -22.09
CA ARG A 9 24.08 15.85 -21.37
C ARG A 9 24.17 16.12 -19.87
N VAL A 10 23.05 16.47 -19.25
CA VAL A 10 22.86 16.46 -17.81
C VAL A 10 22.91 14.99 -17.36
N SER A 11 23.87 14.66 -16.50
CA SER A 11 23.89 13.38 -15.77
C SER A 11 22.93 13.48 -14.59
N PRO A 12 22.15 12.43 -14.26
CA PRO A 12 21.41 12.40 -13.01
C PRO A 12 22.42 12.19 -11.88
N VAL A 13 22.58 13.18 -11.01
CA VAL A 13 23.31 13.04 -9.75
C VAL A 13 22.32 12.40 -8.77
N PRO A 14 22.63 11.26 -8.14
CA PRO A 14 21.79 10.72 -7.09
C PRO A 14 21.91 11.65 -5.87
N HIS A 15 20.83 12.35 -5.56
CA HIS A 15 20.71 13.06 -4.29
C HIS A 15 20.60 12.03 -3.18
N THR A 16 21.72 11.77 -2.52
CA THR A 16 21.74 11.15 -1.20
C THR A 16 21.16 12.17 -0.22
N LEU A 17 19.90 11.96 0.18
CA LEU A 17 19.26 12.72 1.23
C LEU A 17 19.90 12.31 2.56
N SER A 18 20.56 13.26 3.22
CA SER A 18 21.14 13.06 4.54
C SER A 18 20.15 13.49 5.63
N GLY A 19 19.84 12.60 6.56
CA GLY A 19 19.64 12.93 7.97
C GLY A 19 18.29 13.53 8.39
N GLY A 20 17.18 13.09 7.78
CA GLY A 20 15.84 13.21 8.37
C GLY A 20 15.50 11.96 9.20
N ASP A 21 14.55 12.08 10.13
CA ASP A 21 13.98 10.92 10.83
C ASP A 21 13.13 10.11 9.83
N ASP A 22 13.73 9.09 9.20
CA ASP A 22 13.09 8.22 8.19
C ASP A 22 11.86 7.46 8.74
N SER A 23 11.60 7.49 10.06
CA SER A 23 10.42 6.85 10.67
C SER A 23 9.07 7.49 10.28
N VAL A 24 9.09 8.68 9.67
CA VAL A 24 7.89 9.41 9.26
C VAL A 24 7.60 9.28 7.77
N ARG A 25 8.65 9.10 6.95
CA ARG A 25 8.52 8.80 5.54
C ARG A 25 8.12 7.35 5.39
N ARG A 26 6.82 7.08 5.45
CA ARG A 26 6.30 5.87 4.81
C ARG A 26 6.71 5.96 3.35
N VAL A 27 7.48 4.99 2.90
CA VAL A 27 7.72 4.79 1.48
C VAL A 27 6.32 4.68 0.87
N ILE A 28 5.94 5.69 0.10
CA ILE A 28 4.73 5.64 -0.74
C ILE A 28 5.02 4.50 -1.70
N GLN A 29 4.43 3.35 -1.41
CA GLN A 29 4.67 2.12 -2.13
C GLN A 29 4.14 2.37 -3.55
N ASP A 30 5.04 2.37 -4.54
CA ASP A 30 4.69 2.62 -5.94
C ASP A 30 4.47 1.28 -6.66
N PHE A 31 3.40 0.57 -6.28
CA PHE A 31 2.96 -0.71 -6.86
C PHE A 31 2.33 -0.55 -8.26
N ARG A 32 2.39 0.65 -8.85
CA ARG A 32 1.87 0.88 -10.21
C ARG A 32 2.65 0.11 -11.28
N ARG A 33 3.83 -0.44 -10.96
CA ARG A 33 4.70 -1.14 -11.92
C ARG A 33 5.50 -2.31 -11.37
N ASP A 34 5.82 -2.36 -10.08
CA ASP A 34 6.76 -3.36 -9.56
C ASP A 34 6.23 -4.10 -8.31
N ALA A 35 6.69 -5.35 -8.15
CA ALA A 35 6.58 -6.08 -6.89
C ALA A 35 7.30 -5.34 -5.75
N LEU A 36 7.00 -5.71 -4.51
CA LEU A 36 7.71 -5.18 -3.35
C LEU A 36 9.21 -5.42 -3.45
N VAL A 37 10.00 -4.34 -3.36
CA VAL A 37 11.46 -4.41 -3.23
C VAL A 37 11.92 -4.40 -1.77
N THR A 38 11.09 -3.84 -0.88
CA THR A 38 11.26 -3.88 0.57
C THR A 38 9.91 -4.11 1.22
N PHE A 39 9.86 -4.89 2.30
CA PHE A 39 8.66 -5.10 3.10
C PHE A 39 9.06 -5.28 4.55
N HIS A 40 8.33 -4.63 5.48
CA HIS A 40 8.64 -4.65 6.90
C HIS A 40 10.08 -4.22 7.23
N GLU A 41 10.56 -3.16 6.55
CA GLU A 41 11.94 -2.65 6.66
C GLU A 41 13.03 -3.65 6.22
N LEU A 42 12.65 -4.77 5.61
CA LEU A 42 13.57 -5.78 5.10
C LEU A 42 13.61 -5.74 3.57
N PRO A 43 14.79 -5.97 2.95
CA PRO A 43 14.86 -6.23 1.52
C PRO A 43 14.08 -7.51 1.17
N VAL A 44 13.43 -7.50 0.01
CA VAL A 44 12.67 -8.67 -0.48
C VAL A 44 13.61 -9.67 -1.16
N PHE A 45 13.54 -10.92 -0.70
CA PHE A 45 14.10 -12.08 -1.39
C PHE A 45 12.98 -12.78 -2.16
N VAL A 46 13.08 -12.84 -3.48
CA VAL A 46 12.10 -13.53 -4.32
C VAL A 46 12.38 -15.03 -4.33
N PHE A 47 11.38 -15.81 -3.94
CA PHE A 47 11.38 -17.27 -3.94
C PHE A 47 10.26 -17.75 -4.88
N ASP A 48 10.62 -17.98 -6.14
CA ASP A 48 9.70 -18.23 -7.25
C ASP A 48 10.02 -19.53 -8.03
N VAL A 49 10.83 -20.41 -7.44
CA VAL A 49 11.25 -21.68 -8.04
C VAL A 49 10.56 -22.88 -7.39
N SER A 50 10.34 -23.94 -8.15
CA SER A 50 9.75 -25.21 -7.68
C SER A 50 10.76 -26.36 -7.59
N SER A 51 12.01 -26.15 -8.00
CA SER A 51 13.10 -27.13 -7.86
C SER A 51 14.28 -26.56 -7.10
N ALA A 52 14.85 -27.37 -6.19
CA ALA A 52 16.07 -27.01 -5.48
C ALA A 52 17.28 -26.81 -6.41
N ASP A 53 17.28 -27.43 -7.59
CA ASP A 53 18.32 -27.26 -8.60
C ASP A 53 18.31 -25.86 -9.24
N ASP A 54 17.16 -25.16 -9.17
CA ASP A 54 16.96 -23.82 -9.72
C ASP A 54 17.22 -22.71 -8.70
N LEU A 55 17.40 -23.06 -7.41
CA LEU A 55 17.99 -22.15 -6.43
C LEU A 55 19.43 -21.88 -6.89
N GLY A 56 19.67 -20.70 -7.46
CA GLY A 56 20.96 -20.34 -8.04
C GLY A 56 22.15 -20.55 -7.09
N ALA A 57 23.38 -20.32 -7.56
CA ALA A 57 24.60 -20.69 -6.82
C ALA A 57 24.73 -20.15 -5.36
N GLY A 58 23.93 -19.15 -4.97
CA GLY A 58 23.83 -18.63 -3.60
C GLY A 58 22.75 -19.27 -2.71
N GLY A 59 21.84 -20.08 -3.25
CA GLY A 59 20.77 -20.75 -2.51
C GLY A 59 19.83 -19.80 -1.75
N VAL A 60 19.21 -20.33 -0.70
CA VAL A 60 18.48 -19.54 0.31
C VAL A 60 19.50 -18.85 1.23
N PRO A 61 19.30 -17.56 1.60
CA PRO A 61 20.17 -16.87 2.54
C PRO A 61 20.21 -17.55 3.92
N ASP A 62 21.41 -17.70 4.49
CA ASP A 62 21.60 -18.25 5.84
C ASP A 62 21.02 -17.33 6.95
N ASP A 63 20.92 -16.03 6.67
CA ASP A 63 20.43 -14.98 7.55
C ASP A 63 18.95 -14.65 7.29
N VAL A 64 18.10 -15.67 7.28
CA VAL A 64 16.65 -15.61 6.99
C VAL A 64 15.93 -14.39 7.60
N GLU A 65 16.23 -14.00 8.85
CA GLU A 65 15.59 -12.85 9.53
C GLU A 65 15.91 -11.48 8.93
N SER A 66 16.94 -11.37 8.08
CA SER A 66 17.32 -10.15 7.37
C SER A 66 16.49 -9.90 6.11
N TRP A 67 15.58 -10.82 5.76
CA TRP A 67 14.86 -10.81 4.48
C TRP A 67 13.34 -10.91 4.69
N ALA A 68 12.61 -10.18 3.86
CA ALA A 68 11.21 -10.48 3.59
C ALA A 68 11.14 -11.46 2.43
N PHE A 69 10.48 -12.60 2.59
CA PHE A 69 10.39 -13.59 1.51
C PHE A 69 9.14 -13.32 0.67
N ARG A 70 9.29 -13.13 -0.63
CA ARG A 70 8.18 -13.16 -1.59
C ARG A 70 8.06 -14.58 -2.15
N VAL A 71 6.94 -15.26 -1.88
CA VAL A 71 6.75 -16.67 -2.22
C VAL A 71 5.54 -16.81 -3.14
N GLY A 72 5.72 -17.45 -4.29
CA GLY A 72 4.67 -17.67 -5.29
C GLY A 72 5.16 -17.36 -6.71
N ALA A 73 4.31 -17.62 -7.69
CA ALA A 73 4.65 -17.44 -9.09
C ALA A 73 5.00 -15.97 -9.40
N ALA A 74 6.04 -15.79 -10.22
CA ALA A 74 6.58 -14.48 -10.60
C ALA A 74 6.53 -14.20 -12.11
N GLU A 75 6.16 -15.20 -12.92
CA GLU A 75 6.03 -15.06 -14.37
C GLU A 75 4.90 -15.95 -14.91
N TYR A 76 4.38 -15.56 -16.07
CA TYR A 76 3.38 -16.34 -16.80
C TYR A 76 3.99 -17.65 -17.31
N ASP A 77 3.24 -18.75 -17.23
CA ASP A 77 3.71 -20.12 -17.55
C ASP A 77 4.91 -20.60 -16.69
N GLY A 78 5.18 -19.93 -15.56
CA GLY A 78 6.15 -20.36 -14.55
C GLY A 78 5.65 -21.52 -13.68
N PRO A 79 6.43 -21.95 -12.66
CA PRO A 79 5.95 -22.91 -11.68
C PRO A 79 4.78 -22.36 -10.86
N ASP A 80 3.83 -23.23 -10.53
CA ASP A 80 2.69 -22.83 -9.69
C ASP A 80 3.10 -22.60 -8.25
N GLY A 81 2.37 -21.70 -7.58
CA GLY A 81 2.56 -21.32 -6.19
C GLY A 81 2.49 -22.51 -5.23
N GLU A 82 1.73 -23.56 -5.54
CA GLU A 82 1.66 -24.76 -4.71
C GLU A 82 3.01 -25.46 -4.58
N ASP A 83 3.73 -25.64 -5.69
CA ASP A 83 5.02 -26.32 -5.70
C ASP A 83 6.13 -25.42 -5.14
N ILE A 84 6.07 -24.11 -5.44
CA ILE A 84 6.96 -23.11 -4.84
C ILE A 84 6.78 -23.08 -3.32
N TRP A 85 5.54 -23.06 -2.82
CA TRP A 85 5.23 -23.04 -1.39
C TRP A 85 5.78 -24.28 -0.68
N LYS A 86 5.58 -25.48 -1.24
CA LYS A 86 6.15 -26.73 -0.70
C LYS A 86 7.66 -26.66 -0.63
N LEU A 87 8.33 -26.22 -1.70
CA LEU A 87 9.79 -26.11 -1.71
C LEU A 87 10.30 -25.06 -0.70
N PHE A 88 9.63 -23.91 -0.59
CA PHE A 88 9.94 -22.88 0.38
C PHE A 88 9.90 -23.43 1.81
N LEU A 89 8.82 -24.14 2.13
CA LEU A 89 8.67 -24.83 3.41
C LEU A 89 9.80 -25.85 3.64
N ASP A 90 10.26 -26.57 2.63
CA ASP A 90 11.33 -27.57 2.80
C ASP A 90 12.74 -26.97 2.85
N SER A 91 12.93 -25.78 2.26
CA SER A 91 14.26 -25.18 2.04
C SER A 91 14.61 -24.05 2.99
N VAL A 92 13.61 -23.40 3.60
CA VAL A 92 13.81 -22.22 4.45
C VAL A 92 13.53 -22.54 5.92
N ASP A 93 14.37 -22.04 6.83
CA ASP A 93 14.09 -22.06 8.27
C ASP A 93 12.97 -21.05 8.61
N THR A 94 11.74 -21.44 8.28
CA THR A 94 10.48 -20.71 8.50
C THR A 94 10.31 -20.17 9.92
N LYS A 95 10.99 -20.74 10.91
CA LYS A 95 10.95 -20.25 12.30
C LYS A 95 11.63 -18.89 12.49
N ARG A 96 12.49 -18.48 11.57
CA ARG A 96 13.22 -17.21 11.58
C ARG A 96 12.63 -16.18 10.62
N VAL A 97 11.67 -16.57 9.78
CA VAL A 97 11.02 -15.66 8.82
C VAL A 97 10.18 -14.64 9.59
N ARG A 98 10.51 -13.36 9.42
CA ARG A 98 9.81 -12.23 10.05
C ARG A 98 8.77 -11.59 9.14
N ALA A 99 8.99 -11.62 7.83
CA ALA A 99 8.11 -11.01 6.85
C ALA A 99 7.90 -11.93 5.65
N LEU A 100 6.65 -12.07 5.24
CA LEU A 100 6.23 -12.90 4.12
C LEU A 100 5.34 -12.07 3.18
N SER A 101 5.65 -12.11 1.91
CA SER A 101 4.83 -11.57 0.82
C SER A 101 4.39 -12.74 -0.06
N LEU A 102 3.11 -12.80 -0.41
CA LEU A 102 2.55 -13.88 -1.21
C LEU A 102 2.38 -13.38 -2.65
N GLY A 103 3.13 -13.99 -3.58
CA GLY A 103 2.95 -13.82 -5.03
C GLY A 103 1.72 -14.58 -5.56
N ALA A 104 1.69 -14.87 -6.86
CA ALA A 104 0.57 -15.59 -7.45
C ALA A 104 0.55 -17.08 -7.06
N TRP A 105 -0.65 -17.64 -6.89
CA TRP A 105 -0.84 -19.07 -6.64
C TRP A 105 -0.87 -19.88 -7.94
N ASP A 106 -1.58 -19.37 -8.95
CA ASP A 106 -1.65 -19.94 -10.29
C ASP A 106 -0.79 -19.07 -11.24
N SER A 107 0.16 -19.68 -11.96
CA SER A 107 1.05 -18.90 -12.84
C SER A 107 0.36 -18.41 -14.12
N GLN A 108 -0.73 -19.05 -14.54
CA GLN A 108 -1.51 -18.66 -15.72
C GLN A 108 -2.65 -17.72 -15.36
N GLU A 109 -3.24 -17.88 -14.18
CA GLU A 109 -4.32 -17.04 -13.65
C GLU A 109 -3.87 -16.35 -12.35
N ALA A 110 -2.89 -15.44 -12.48
CA ALA A 110 -2.19 -14.85 -11.34
C ALA A 110 -3.11 -14.20 -10.28
N GLY A 111 -4.28 -13.69 -10.68
CA GLY A 111 -5.28 -13.09 -9.80
C GLY A 111 -6.18 -14.07 -9.04
N ALA A 112 -6.05 -15.39 -9.27
CA ALA A 112 -6.91 -16.43 -8.71
C ALA A 112 -6.18 -17.37 -7.73
N GLY A 113 -6.92 -18.32 -7.14
CA GLY A 113 -6.38 -19.36 -6.25
C GLY A 113 -6.15 -18.94 -4.80
N TRP A 114 -6.71 -17.80 -4.38
CA TRP A 114 -6.49 -17.26 -3.04
C TRP A 114 -7.16 -18.05 -1.91
N GLU A 115 -8.22 -18.81 -2.20
CA GLU A 115 -8.81 -19.72 -1.21
C GLU A 115 -7.83 -20.84 -0.84
N GLU A 116 -7.25 -21.49 -1.86
CA GLU A 116 -6.24 -22.53 -1.71
C GLU A 116 -4.96 -22.00 -1.09
N TYR A 117 -4.47 -20.85 -1.55
CA TYR A 117 -3.24 -20.27 -1.00
C TYR A 117 -3.42 -19.89 0.47
N GLN A 118 -4.53 -19.22 0.82
CA GLN A 118 -4.83 -18.92 2.22
C GLN A 118 -4.89 -20.19 3.07
N ALA A 119 -5.55 -21.24 2.59
CA ALA A 119 -5.64 -22.51 3.31
C ALA A 119 -4.26 -23.12 3.57
N ALA A 120 -3.37 -23.14 2.58
CA ALA A 120 -2.01 -23.67 2.69
C ALA A 120 -1.14 -22.87 3.69
N VAL A 121 -1.29 -21.53 3.70
CA VAL A 121 -0.57 -20.66 4.64
C VAL A 121 -1.09 -20.86 6.07
N VAL A 122 -2.41 -20.97 6.26
CA VAL A 122 -3.02 -21.24 7.57
C VAL A 122 -2.63 -22.63 8.10
N GLU A 123 -2.59 -23.65 7.25
CA GLU A 123 -2.17 -25.01 7.65
C GLU A 123 -0.72 -25.02 8.16
N ALA A 124 0.16 -24.21 7.58
CA ALA A 124 1.56 -24.12 7.95
C ALA A 124 1.84 -23.10 9.08
N ALA A 125 0.82 -22.48 9.69
CA ALA A 125 1.01 -21.34 10.58
C ALA A 125 1.92 -21.62 11.79
N ASP A 126 1.92 -22.84 12.32
CA ASP A 126 2.78 -23.27 13.44
C ASP A 126 4.28 -23.26 13.10
N ARG A 127 4.61 -23.23 11.81
CA ARG A 127 5.98 -23.15 11.29
C ARG A 127 6.56 -21.74 11.32
N PHE A 128 5.73 -20.71 11.50
CA PHE A 128 6.13 -19.30 11.43
C PHE A 128 5.94 -18.54 12.76
N PRO A 129 6.54 -19.00 13.88
CA PRO A 129 6.39 -18.35 15.19
C PRO A 129 6.93 -16.90 15.25
N ALA A 130 7.82 -16.52 14.34
CA ALA A 130 8.45 -15.20 14.28
C ALA A 130 7.80 -14.25 13.26
N LEU A 131 6.72 -14.66 12.59
CA LEU A 131 6.10 -13.83 11.55
C LEU A 131 5.44 -12.59 12.17
N GLU A 132 5.90 -11.43 11.72
CA GLU A 132 5.50 -10.10 12.15
C GLU A 132 4.80 -9.34 11.01
N ALA A 133 5.07 -9.68 9.75
CA ALA A 133 4.48 -9.01 8.60
C ALA A 133 4.01 -9.98 7.51
N LEU A 134 2.81 -9.74 6.98
CA LEU A 134 2.23 -10.54 5.90
C LEU A 134 1.60 -9.63 4.84
N PHE A 135 2.03 -9.78 3.59
CA PHE A 135 1.42 -9.12 2.43
C PHE A 135 0.78 -10.17 1.51
N VAL A 136 -0.51 -10.03 1.23
CA VAL A 136 -1.28 -10.92 0.36
C VAL A 136 -1.40 -10.31 -1.03
N ALA A 137 -1.12 -11.12 -2.05
CA ALA A 137 -1.18 -10.74 -3.47
C ALA A 137 -0.21 -9.64 -3.90
N ASP A 138 1.07 -9.81 -3.61
CA ASP A 138 2.12 -9.02 -4.24
C ASP A 138 2.37 -9.48 -5.68
N ILE A 139 1.39 -9.20 -6.53
CA ILE A 139 1.35 -9.53 -7.96
C ILE A 139 1.60 -8.25 -8.76
N PRO A 140 2.65 -8.22 -9.62
CA PRO A 140 2.88 -7.11 -10.54
C PRO A 140 1.72 -6.93 -11.53
N VAL A 141 1.49 -5.70 -11.96
CA VAL A 141 0.42 -5.36 -12.91
C VAL A 141 0.56 -6.11 -14.24
N GLU A 142 1.79 -6.45 -14.63
CA GLU A 142 2.11 -7.22 -15.84
C GLU A 142 1.59 -8.66 -15.78
N MET A 143 1.40 -9.22 -14.58
CA MET A 143 0.81 -10.54 -14.39
C MET A 143 -0.70 -10.45 -14.18
N SER A 144 -1.15 -9.50 -13.35
CA SER A 144 -2.55 -9.25 -13.12
C SER A 144 -2.76 -7.82 -12.64
N GLU A 145 -3.57 -7.10 -13.40
CA GLU A 145 -4.25 -5.87 -13.02
C GLU A 145 -4.96 -6.05 -11.66
N VAL A 146 -4.89 -5.04 -10.77
CA VAL A 146 -5.45 -5.13 -9.42
C VAL A 146 -6.96 -5.38 -9.41
N SER A 147 -7.65 -4.94 -10.45
CA SER A 147 -9.09 -5.17 -10.64
C SER A 147 -9.44 -6.64 -10.91
N TRP A 148 -8.47 -7.45 -11.32
CA TRP A 148 -8.62 -8.89 -11.61
C TRP A 148 -8.07 -9.80 -10.50
N ILE A 149 -7.51 -9.21 -9.43
CA ILE A 149 -7.05 -9.97 -8.27
C ILE A 149 -8.25 -10.16 -7.34
N GLU A 150 -8.79 -11.37 -7.33
CA GLU A 150 -9.89 -11.75 -6.45
C GLU A 150 -9.35 -12.06 -5.06
N GLN A 151 -10.04 -11.63 -4.00
CA GLN A 151 -9.61 -11.92 -2.63
C GLN A 151 -10.69 -12.63 -1.83
N VAL A 152 -10.23 -13.45 -0.90
CA VAL A 152 -11.05 -14.08 0.13
C VAL A 152 -10.97 -13.27 1.43
N ASP A 153 -11.87 -13.56 2.38
CA ASP A 153 -11.82 -12.94 3.70
C ASP A 153 -10.49 -13.27 4.40
N PRO A 154 -9.70 -12.25 4.82
CA PRO A 154 -8.38 -12.46 5.43
C PRO A 154 -8.44 -12.77 6.93
N GLY A 155 -9.63 -12.86 7.52
CA GLY A 155 -9.81 -13.15 8.95
C GLY A 155 -9.09 -14.41 9.43
N PRO A 156 -9.12 -15.55 8.70
CA PRO A 156 -8.36 -16.74 9.04
C PRO A 156 -6.84 -16.52 9.11
N LEU A 157 -6.26 -15.71 8.22
CA LEU A 157 -4.83 -15.38 8.27
C LEU A 157 -4.50 -14.59 9.54
N LEU A 158 -5.26 -13.54 9.83
CA LEU A 158 -5.07 -12.74 11.04
C LEU A 158 -5.23 -13.58 12.31
N ALA A 159 -6.18 -14.53 12.33
CA ALA A 159 -6.35 -15.43 13.47
C ALA A 159 -5.20 -16.44 13.62
N ALA A 160 -4.60 -16.88 12.51
CA ALA A 160 -3.50 -17.84 12.50
C ALA A 160 -2.17 -17.24 12.96
N PHE A 161 -1.94 -15.94 12.73
CA PHE A 161 -0.67 -15.26 13.02
C PHE A 161 -0.81 -14.14 14.07
N PRO A 162 -0.91 -14.48 15.37
CA PRO A 162 -1.21 -13.50 16.43
C PRO A 162 -0.11 -12.45 16.69
N ASN A 163 1.07 -12.62 16.08
CA ASN A 163 2.21 -11.71 16.22
C ASN A 163 2.27 -10.65 15.12
N LEU A 164 1.36 -10.66 14.13
CA LEU A 164 1.37 -9.68 13.05
C LEU A 164 1.26 -8.25 13.58
N VAL A 165 2.20 -7.42 13.14
CA VAL A 165 2.22 -5.97 13.34
C VAL A 165 1.95 -5.22 12.04
N GLU A 166 2.16 -5.86 10.89
CA GLU A 166 1.94 -5.27 9.56
C GLU A 166 1.20 -6.26 8.66
N PHE A 167 0.11 -5.80 8.05
CA PHE A 167 -0.72 -6.61 7.16
C PHE A 167 -1.13 -5.80 5.93
N GLY A 168 -0.89 -6.37 4.75
CA GLY A 168 -1.30 -5.80 3.48
C GLY A 168 -2.05 -6.80 2.64
N ILE A 169 -2.99 -6.32 1.82
CA ILE A 169 -3.69 -7.12 0.82
C ILE A 169 -3.91 -6.28 -0.43
N ARG A 170 -3.76 -6.91 -1.60
CA ARG A 170 -4.04 -6.31 -2.91
C ARG A 170 -5.16 -7.07 -3.62
N GLY A 171 -6.10 -6.36 -4.21
CA GLY A 171 -7.23 -6.93 -4.94
C GLY A 171 -8.59 -6.66 -4.28
N ALA A 172 -9.65 -7.15 -4.91
CA ALA A 172 -11.02 -6.95 -4.49
C ALA A 172 -11.44 -8.02 -3.46
N ALA A 173 -11.67 -7.59 -2.22
CA ALA A 173 -12.09 -8.45 -1.11
C ALA A 173 -13.49 -8.09 -0.59
N ASP A 174 -14.35 -9.09 -0.35
CA ASP A 174 -15.53 -8.91 0.50
C ASP A 174 -15.11 -8.93 1.98
N LEU A 175 -14.73 -7.76 2.48
CA LEU A 175 -14.15 -7.62 3.82
C LEU A 175 -15.20 -7.70 4.91
N ARG A 176 -14.95 -8.57 5.89
CA ARG A 176 -15.61 -8.54 7.19
C ARG A 176 -14.76 -7.73 8.18
N PRO A 177 -15.37 -7.24 9.29
CA PRO A 177 -14.61 -6.57 10.33
C PRO A 177 -13.46 -7.45 10.84
N LEU A 178 -12.25 -6.89 10.80
CA LEU A 178 -11.03 -7.57 11.19
C LEU A 178 -10.83 -7.51 12.70
N VAL A 179 -10.15 -8.51 13.25
CA VAL A 179 -9.81 -8.56 14.69
C VAL A 179 -8.35 -8.97 14.82
N HIS A 180 -7.53 -8.09 15.38
CA HIS A 180 -6.13 -8.38 15.66
C HIS A 180 -5.57 -7.47 16.76
N ASP A 181 -4.99 -8.04 17.80
CA ASP A 181 -4.56 -7.30 18.99
C ASP A 181 -3.29 -6.47 18.76
N ARG A 182 -2.43 -6.89 17.84
CA ARG A 182 -1.08 -6.35 17.65
C ARG A 182 -0.87 -5.61 16.34
N LEU A 183 -1.87 -5.62 15.46
CA LEU A 183 -1.72 -5.03 14.13
C LEU A 183 -1.59 -3.51 14.26
N ARG A 184 -0.48 -2.98 13.75
CA ARG A 184 -0.14 -1.56 13.77
C ARG A 184 -0.35 -0.93 12.40
N GLU A 185 -0.07 -1.68 11.35
CA GLU A 185 -0.13 -1.21 9.97
C GLU A 185 -1.08 -2.08 9.16
N LEU A 186 -2.04 -1.44 8.51
CA LEU A 186 -3.02 -2.06 7.62
C LEU A 186 -3.04 -1.35 6.27
N THR A 187 -2.80 -2.09 5.20
CA THR A 187 -2.85 -1.60 3.82
C THR A 187 -3.82 -2.40 2.99
N LEU A 188 -4.83 -1.74 2.41
CA LEU A 188 -5.79 -2.34 1.48
C LEU A 188 -5.63 -1.68 0.10
N GLN A 189 -5.05 -2.40 -0.85
CA GLN A 189 -4.86 -1.96 -2.22
C GLN A 189 -5.96 -2.51 -3.12
N SER A 190 -6.75 -1.62 -3.73
CA SER A 190 -7.84 -1.99 -4.62
C SER A 190 -8.01 -0.96 -5.73
N GLY A 191 -8.41 -1.42 -6.92
CA GLY A 191 -8.91 -0.55 -7.99
C GLY A 191 -10.26 0.08 -7.66
N GLY A 192 -10.96 -0.45 -6.65
CA GLY A 192 -12.26 0.03 -6.17
C GLY A 192 -12.67 -0.64 -4.86
N LEU A 193 -12.35 -0.06 -3.71
CA LEU A 193 -12.77 -0.57 -2.40
C LEU A 193 -14.26 -0.23 -2.17
N PRO A 194 -15.16 -1.22 -2.07
CA PRO A 194 -16.58 -0.92 -1.96
C PRO A 194 -16.94 -0.20 -0.65
N PRO A 195 -18.01 0.62 -0.63
CA PRO A 195 -18.49 1.28 0.60
C PRO A 195 -18.68 0.31 1.78
N ALA A 196 -19.13 -0.92 1.51
CA ALA A 196 -19.28 -1.95 2.54
C ALA A 196 -17.94 -2.37 3.15
N GLY A 197 -16.89 -2.50 2.35
CA GLY A 197 -15.53 -2.80 2.81
C GLY A 197 -14.96 -1.70 3.69
N VAL A 198 -15.14 -0.43 3.29
CA VAL A 198 -14.73 0.73 4.11
C VAL A 198 -15.41 0.72 5.49
N ARG A 199 -16.73 0.47 5.52
CA ARG A 199 -17.48 0.37 6.78
C ARG A 199 -17.05 -0.84 7.62
N ALA A 200 -16.68 -1.96 6.99
CA ALA A 200 -16.15 -3.13 7.69
C ALA A 200 -14.80 -2.84 8.35
N VAL A 201 -13.91 -2.12 7.67
CA VAL A 201 -12.66 -1.63 8.26
C VAL A 201 -12.96 -0.74 9.46
N ALA A 202 -13.86 0.24 9.32
CA ALA A 202 -14.24 1.12 10.43
C ALA A 202 -14.85 0.37 11.64
N ALA A 203 -15.45 -0.80 11.41
CA ALA A 203 -16.03 -1.67 12.44
C ALA A 203 -15.03 -2.69 13.03
N SER A 204 -13.79 -2.71 12.55
CA SER A 204 -12.75 -3.66 12.98
C SER A 204 -12.24 -3.37 14.39
N THR A 205 -11.79 -4.41 15.09
CA THR A 205 -11.15 -4.30 16.41
C THR A 205 -9.65 -4.41 16.26
N LEU A 206 -9.00 -3.26 16.07
CA LEU A 206 -7.55 -3.14 15.85
C LEU A 206 -6.96 -2.12 16.84
N PRO A 207 -6.89 -2.47 18.15
CA PRO A 207 -6.53 -1.51 19.20
C PRO A 207 -5.10 -0.95 19.09
N ALA A 208 -4.20 -1.68 18.41
CA ALA A 208 -2.81 -1.27 18.20
C ALA A 208 -2.59 -0.47 16.91
N LEU A 209 -3.64 -0.24 16.09
CA LEU A 209 -3.49 0.36 14.76
C LEU A 209 -2.98 1.80 14.85
N THR A 210 -1.83 2.04 14.23
CA THR A 210 -1.17 3.34 14.13
C THR A 210 -1.16 3.87 12.70
N GLY A 211 -1.27 3.02 11.69
CA GLY A 211 -1.42 3.45 10.31
C GLY A 211 -2.41 2.63 9.51
N LEU A 212 -3.10 3.34 8.64
CA LEU A 212 -4.14 2.81 7.78
C LEU A 212 -3.99 3.42 6.40
N ASP A 213 -3.85 2.56 5.40
CA ASP A 213 -3.79 2.92 3.99
C ASP A 213 -4.93 2.24 3.23
N LEU A 214 -5.86 3.06 2.71
CA LEU A 214 -7.01 2.61 1.93
C LEU A 214 -6.92 3.18 0.51
N TYR A 215 -6.86 2.28 -0.47
CA TYR A 215 -6.98 2.62 -1.88
C TYR A 215 -8.45 2.52 -2.25
N LEU A 216 -9.13 3.67 -2.35
CA LEU A 216 -10.59 3.70 -2.50
C LEU A 216 -11.02 3.43 -3.94
N GLY A 217 -10.18 3.80 -4.91
CA GLY A 217 -10.41 3.54 -6.32
C GLY A 217 -11.58 4.33 -6.91
N THR A 218 -12.21 3.74 -7.92
CA THR A 218 -13.35 4.32 -8.63
C THR A 218 -14.55 3.37 -8.63
N GLU A 219 -15.75 3.91 -8.84
CA GLU A 219 -17.00 3.15 -8.98
C GLU A 219 -16.93 2.11 -10.10
N HIS A 220 -16.14 2.36 -11.15
CA HIS A 220 -15.98 1.44 -12.28
C HIS A 220 -15.42 0.06 -11.88
N TYR A 221 -14.63 -0.01 -10.81
CA TYR A 221 -14.05 -1.26 -10.29
C TYR A 221 -14.64 -1.65 -8.92
N GLY A 222 -15.87 -1.21 -8.64
CA GLY A 222 -16.61 -1.58 -7.41
C GLY A 222 -16.39 -0.64 -6.22
N GLY A 223 -15.65 0.46 -6.40
CA GLY A 223 -15.43 1.49 -5.39
C GLY A 223 -16.64 2.42 -5.18
N GLY A 224 -16.36 3.71 -4.96
CA GLY A 224 -17.41 4.73 -4.73
C GLY A 224 -17.73 4.99 -3.26
N ALA A 225 -16.79 4.71 -2.35
CA ALA A 225 -16.94 5.11 -0.96
C ALA A 225 -17.01 6.64 -0.82
N THR A 226 -18.01 7.11 -0.09
CA THR A 226 -18.23 8.52 0.20
C THR A 226 -17.64 8.89 1.56
N PRO A 227 -17.53 10.20 1.89
CA PRO A 227 -17.18 10.62 3.24
C PRO A 227 -18.10 10.04 4.35
N GLU A 228 -19.36 9.74 4.04
CA GLU A 228 -20.29 9.12 5.00
C GLU A 228 -19.89 7.68 5.33
N ASP A 229 -19.38 6.93 4.35
CA ASP A 229 -18.89 5.57 4.56
C ASP A 229 -17.63 5.53 5.43
N LEU A 230 -16.82 6.59 5.32
CA LEU A 230 -15.61 6.80 6.12
C LEU A 230 -15.89 7.39 7.50
N ALA A 231 -17.14 7.71 7.86
CA ALA A 231 -17.47 8.47 9.08
C ALA A 231 -16.89 7.84 10.36
N GLY A 232 -16.87 6.50 10.46
CA GLY A 232 -16.27 5.79 11.60
C GLY A 232 -14.77 6.06 11.75
N ILE A 233 -14.04 6.09 10.63
CA ILE A 233 -12.60 6.39 10.57
C ILE A 233 -12.36 7.90 10.79
N LEU A 234 -13.10 8.75 10.06
CA LEU A 234 -12.94 10.22 10.11
C LEU A 234 -13.29 10.82 11.48
N SER A 235 -14.17 10.16 12.24
CA SER A 235 -14.46 10.56 13.62
C SER A 235 -13.29 10.34 14.59
N GLY A 236 -12.30 9.53 14.22
CA GLY A 236 -11.21 9.08 15.10
C GLY A 236 -11.63 8.03 16.14
N ALA A 237 -12.91 7.64 16.20
CA ALA A 237 -13.42 6.72 17.20
C ALA A 237 -13.05 5.26 16.92
N ALA A 238 -12.94 4.86 15.65
CA ALA A 238 -12.58 3.49 15.26
C ALA A 238 -11.15 3.12 15.71
N PHE A 239 -10.20 4.05 15.53
CA PHE A 239 -8.77 3.81 15.74
C PHE A 239 -8.15 4.93 16.58
N PRO A 240 -8.24 4.84 17.93
CA PRO A 240 -7.81 5.93 18.81
C PRO A 240 -6.29 6.16 18.85
N ASN A 241 -5.50 5.21 18.34
CA ASN A 241 -4.05 5.30 18.26
C ASN A 241 -3.53 5.67 16.86
N LEU A 242 -4.43 5.93 15.90
CA LEU A 242 -4.07 6.20 14.52
C LEU A 242 -3.25 7.50 14.40
N ARG A 243 -2.05 7.37 13.84
CA ARG A 243 -1.10 8.46 13.55
C ARG A 243 -0.92 8.70 12.06
N HIS A 244 -1.16 7.70 11.23
CA HIS A 244 -1.16 7.83 9.78
C HIS A 244 -2.51 7.45 9.20
N LEU A 245 -3.01 8.27 8.28
CA LEU A 245 -4.17 7.95 7.47
C LEU A 245 -3.86 8.25 6.00
N GLY A 246 -3.85 7.21 5.17
CA GLY A 246 -3.84 7.30 3.72
C GLY A 246 -5.21 6.97 3.16
N LEU A 247 -5.82 7.95 2.50
CA LEU A 247 -7.03 7.77 1.70
C LEU A 247 -6.66 8.06 0.24
N ARG A 248 -6.16 7.02 -0.41
CA ARG A 248 -5.43 7.13 -1.66
C ARG A 248 -6.30 6.71 -2.84
N ASN A 249 -5.85 7.07 -4.03
CA ASN A 249 -6.39 6.58 -5.29
C ASN A 249 -7.88 6.89 -5.46
N VAL A 250 -8.28 8.15 -5.21
CA VAL A 250 -9.69 8.55 -5.13
C VAL A 250 -10.10 9.39 -6.33
N ASP A 251 -11.15 8.98 -7.04
CA ASP A 251 -11.69 9.71 -8.20
C ASP A 251 -12.48 10.98 -7.81
N GLY A 252 -13.08 10.97 -6.62
CA GLY A 252 -13.73 12.13 -5.98
C GLY A 252 -12.86 12.84 -4.93
N ALA A 253 -11.56 13.01 -5.19
CA ALA A 253 -10.60 13.45 -4.17
C ALA A 253 -10.90 14.82 -3.54
N ASP A 254 -11.49 15.76 -4.28
CA ASP A 254 -11.79 17.10 -3.75
C ASP A 254 -12.89 17.08 -2.67
N GLU A 255 -13.96 16.31 -2.89
CA GLU A 255 -15.03 16.12 -1.91
C GLU A 255 -14.50 15.45 -0.64
N LEU A 256 -13.66 14.43 -0.83
CA LEU A 256 -13.02 13.74 0.28
C LEU A 256 -12.08 14.67 1.07
N ALA A 257 -11.27 15.46 0.37
CA ALA A 257 -10.37 16.44 0.97
C ALA A 257 -11.15 17.46 1.82
N ALA A 258 -12.29 17.96 1.33
CA ALA A 258 -13.17 18.85 2.08
C ALA A 258 -13.73 18.20 3.35
N ALA A 259 -14.10 16.91 3.30
CA ALA A 259 -14.54 16.19 4.50
C ALA A 259 -13.41 15.98 5.51
N VAL A 260 -12.23 15.57 5.04
CA VAL A 260 -11.02 15.37 5.87
C VAL A 260 -10.61 16.68 6.55
N ALA A 261 -10.72 17.81 5.86
CA ALA A 261 -10.38 19.14 6.39
C ALA A 261 -11.09 19.46 7.73
N HIS A 262 -12.24 18.85 7.99
CA HIS A 262 -13.03 19.04 9.22
C HIS A 262 -13.16 17.78 10.08
N ALA A 263 -12.50 16.68 9.70
CA ALA A 263 -12.61 15.40 10.37
C ALA A 263 -11.84 15.38 11.71
N PRO A 264 -12.46 14.98 12.84
CA PRO A 264 -11.78 14.94 14.14
C PRO A 264 -10.50 14.09 14.18
N VAL A 265 -10.42 13.04 13.35
CA VAL A 265 -9.22 12.18 13.28
C VAL A 265 -7.94 12.96 12.94
N VAL A 266 -8.02 14.05 12.17
CA VAL A 266 -6.82 14.80 11.74
C VAL A 266 -6.04 15.36 12.92
N ALA A 267 -6.71 15.73 14.01
CA ALA A 267 -6.06 16.30 15.20
C ALA A 267 -5.10 15.31 15.91
N GLN A 268 -5.23 14.00 15.67
CA GLN A 268 -4.33 12.99 16.23
C GLN A 268 -3.29 12.47 15.21
N LEU A 269 -3.43 12.80 13.93
CA LEU A 269 -2.50 12.37 12.89
C LEU A 269 -1.16 13.08 13.00
N GLU A 270 -0.11 12.34 12.66
CA GLU A 270 1.23 12.84 12.37
C GLU A 270 1.46 12.93 10.86
N SER A 271 0.78 12.10 10.06
CA SER A 271 0.82 12.17 8.61
C SER A 271 -0.52 11.86 7.95
N LEU A 272 -0.80 12.58 6.87
CA LEU A 272 -1.99 12.43 6.04
C LEU A 272 -1.56 12.23 4.58
N ASP A 273 -2.16 11.24 3.92
CA ASP A 273 -1.88 10.93 2.52
C ASP A 273 -3.19 10.91 1.71
N LEU A 274 -3.28 11.79 0.71
CA LEU A 274 -4.40 11.89 -0.25
C LEU A 274 -3.90 11.73 -1.69
N SER A 275 -2.81 10.98 -1.87
CA SER A 275 -2.16 10.76 -3.16
C SER A 275 -2.95 9.87 -4.11
N LEU A 276 -2.48 9.80 -5.36
CA LEU A 276 -2.94 8.87 -6.41
C LEU A 276 -4.35 9.15 -6.92
N GLY A 277 -4.99 10.21 -6.43
CA GLY A 277 -6.35 10.58 -6.80
C GLY A 277 -6.41 11.72 -7.80
N THR A 278 -7.59 12.30 -7.90
CA THR A 278 -7.90 13.42 -8.79
C THR A 278 -7.80 14.78 -8.11
N LEU A 279 -7.04 14.91 -7.02
CA LEU A 279 -7.03 16.12 -6.18
C LEU A 279 -6.67 17.38 -6.99
N SER A 280 -7.50 18.41 -6.90
CA SER A 280 -7.27 19.72 -7.53
C SER A 280 -7.12 20.85 -6.52
N ASP A 281 -6.93 22.05 -7.05
CA ASP A 281 -6.89 23.29 -6.27
C ASP A 281 -8.11 23.47 -5.37
N GLU A 282 -9.29 22.96 -5.77
CA GLU A 282 -10.49 23.02 -4.94
C GLU A 282 -10.33 22.21 -3.65
N GLY A 283 -9.92 20.94 -3.76
CA GLY A 283 -9.67 20.07 -2.62
C GLY A 283 -8.53 20.56 -1.73
N ALA A 284 -7.41 20.99 -2.32
CA ALA A 284 -6.29 21.56 -1.55
C ALA A 284 -6.66 22.88 -0.86
N ALA A 285 -7.45 23.73 -1.50
CA ALA A 285 -7.98 24.94 -0.86
C ALA A 285 -8.91 24.60 0.32
N ALA A 286 -9.74 23.56 0.18
CA ALA A 286 -10.61 23.10 1.25
C ALA A 286 -9.80 22.59 2.45
N LEU A 287 -8.74 21.80 2.22
CA LEU A 287 -7.81 21.35 3.28
C LEU A 287 -7.21 22.53 4.05
N LEU A 288 -6.72 23.55 3.34
CA LEU A 288 -6.13 24.74 3.96
C LEU A 288 -7.16 25.62 4.70
N ALA A 289 -8.44 25.55 4.33
CA ALA A 289 -9.53 26.27 4.98
C ALA A 289 -10.11 25.52 6.20
N GLY A 290 -9.74 24.26 6.38
CA GLY A 290 -10.20 23.39 7.46
C GLY A 290 -9.52 23.67 8.80
N GLN A 291 -9.39 22.62 9.60
CA GLN A 291 -8.57 22.66 10.80
C GLN A 291 -7.08 22.79 10.44
N PRO A 292 -6.26 23.43 11.30
CA PRO A 292 -4.84 23.58 11.02
C PRO A 292 -4.16 22.23 10.81
N LEU A 293 -3.34 22.13 9.76
CA LEU A 293 -2.51 20.96 9.46
C LEU A 293 -1.06 21.14 9.90
N THR A 294 -0.73 22.25 10.56
CA THR A 294 0.64 22.63 10.93
C THR A 294 1.27 21.73 11.99
N HIS A 295 0.49 20.85 12.63
CA HIS A 295 1.01 19.79 13.52
C HIS A 295 1.44 18.53 12.76
N LEU A 296 1.01 18.36 11.50
CA LEU A 296 1.44 17.24 10.69
C LEU A 296 2.93 17.33 10.41
N ARG A 297 3.61 16.20 10.55
CA ARG A 297 4.98 16.03 10.10
C ARG A 297 5.05 15.85 8.59
N ALA A 298 4.06 15.17 8.00
CA ALA A 298 4.00 14.95 6.55
C ALA A 298 2.58 15.10 5.98
N LEU A 299 2.48 15.71 4.81
CA LEU A 299 1.29 15.78 3.97
C LEU A 299 1.66 15.30 2.56
N THR A 300 1.15 14.14 2.18
CA THR A 300 1.43 13.54 0.87
C THR A 300 0.27 13.75 -0.08
N LEU A 301 0.54 14.38 -1.21
CA LEU A 301 -0.41 14.68 -2.28
C LEU A 301 0.11 14.20 -3.64
N ARG A 302 1.01 13.21 -3.71
CA ARG A 302 1.58 12.70 -4.99
C ARG A 302 0.51 12.31 -6.01
N HIS A 303 0.83 12.43 -7.30
CA HIS A 303 -0.11 12.17 -8.42
C HIS A 303 -1.39 12.97 -8.23
N HIS A 304 -1.34 14.22 -8.66
CA HIS A 304 -2.38 15.21 -8.41
C HIS A 304 -2.52 16.21 -9.56
N PHE A 305 -3.56 17.05 -9.50
CA PHE A 305 -3.87 18.07 -10.51
C PHE A 305 -3.80 19.52 -9.96
N LEU A 306 -3.08 19.72 -8.86
CA LEU A 306 -2.78 21.05 -8.32
C LEU A 306 -1.99 21.95 -9.29
N SER A 307 -2.32 23.23 -9.30
CA SER A 307 -1.53 24.29 -9.97
C SER A 307 -0.26 24.63 -9.20
N ASP A 308 0.71 25.22 -9.89
CA ASP A 308 1.95 25.73 -9.29
C ASP A 308 1.65 26.79 -8.21
N GLU A 309 0.61 27.60 -8.43
CA GLU A 309 0.14 28.59 -7.46
C GLU A 309 -0.38 27.92 -6.19
N MET A 310 -1.18 26.85 -6.31
CA MET A 310 -1.68 26.12 -5.14
C MET A 310 -0.57 25.40 -4.39
N ILE A 311 0.37 24.77 -5.11
CA ILE A 311 1.56 24.13 -4.51
C ILE A 311 2.36 25.14 -3.70
N SER A 312 2.63 26.31 -4.27
CA SER A 312 3.32 27.39 -3.57
C SER A 312 2.57 27.80 -2.30
N ARG A 313 1.24 27.89 -2.38
CA ARG A 313 0.37 28.22 -1.22
C ARG A 313 0.42 27.15 -0.13
N LEU A 314 0.52 25.87 -0.48
CA LEU A 314 0.66 24.77 0.48
C LEU A 314 1.98 24.88 1.25
N TRP A 315 3.10 25.10 0.55
CA TRP A 315 4.40 25.29 1.19
C TRP A 315 4.46 26.55 2.07
N GLU A 316 3.82 27.64 1.66
CA GLU A 316 3.72 28.85 2.48
C GLU A 316 2.86 28.65 3.73
N ALA A 317 1.76 27.88 3.62
CA ALA A 317 0.84 27.63 4.73
C ALA A 317 1.39 26.59 5.73
N LEU A 318 2.23 25.66 5.26
CA LEU A 318 2.75 24.53 6.02
C LEU A 318 4.29 24.48 5.99
N PRO A 319 5.00 25.51 6.47
CA PRO A 319 6.45 25.64 6.31
C PRO A 319 7.27 24.61 7.10
N ASP A 320 6.68 24.03 8.15
CA ASP A 320 7.31 23.04 9.03
C ASP A 320 6.85 21.59 8.73
N THR A 321 5.92 21.42 7.78
CA THR A 321 5.41 20.12 7.35
C THR A 321 6.14 19.68 6.09
N GLU A 322 6.53 18.41 6.03
CA GLU A 322 7.00 17.82 4.78
C GLU A 322 5.82 17.64 3.81
N VAL A 323 5.69 18.55 2.85
CA VAL A 323 4.65 18.50 1.83
C VAL A 323 5.21 17.88 0.55
N ASP A 324 4.71 16.69 0.23
CA ASP A 324 5.09 15.93 -0.96
C ASP A 324 4.04 16.09 -2.06
N VAL A 325 4.42 16.76 -3.15
CA VAL A 325 3.59 17.10 -4.32
C VAL A 325 4.27 16.65 -5.61
N ASP A 326 4.97 15.52 -5.54
CA ASP A 326 5.57 14.92 -6.74
C ASP A 326 4.48 14.39 -7.68
N GLU A 327 4.85 14.19 -8.95
CA GLU A 327 3.94 13.70 -10.01
C GLU A 327 2.74 14.62 -10.27
N GLN A 328 2.99 15.93 -10.34
CA GLN A 328 2.01 16.89 -10.81
C GLN A 328 1.54 16.56 -12.24
N LEU A 329 0.23 16.49 -12.44
CA LEU A 329 -0.45 16.27 -13.71
C LEU A 329 -1.16 17.55 -14.17
N LEU A 330 -1.27 17.69 -15.48
CA LEU A 330 -2.01 18.78 -16.10
C LEU A 330 -3.39 18.27 -16.52
N ALA A 331 -4.45 18.92 -16.03
CA ALA A 331 -5.79 18.63 -16.50
C ALA A 331 -6.00 19.25 -17.89
N SER A 332 -6.27 18.43 -18.91
CA SER A 332 -7.11 18.87 -20.04
C SER A 332 -8.58 18.83 -19.59
N ASP A 333 -9.42 19.73 -20.12
CA ASP A 333 -10.84 19.82 -19.77
C ASP A 333 -11.52 18.43 -19.77
N GLY A 334 -11.80 17.89 -18.57
CA GLY A 334 -12.57 16.66 -18.35
C GLY A 334 -11.78 15.39 -17.96
N ASP A 335 -10.44 15.39 -17.94
CA ASP A 335 -9.64 14.16 -17.91
C ASP A 335 -8.83 13.92 -16.62
N ARG A 336 -9.37 14.23 -15.43
CA ARG A 336 -8.67 13.82 -14.19
C ARG A 336 -8.83 12.31 -14.00
N TYR A 337 -7.75 11.62 -13.68
CA TYR A 337 -7.74 10.16 -13.51
C TYR A 337 -6.92 9.74 -12.29
N ILE A 338 -7.36 8.66 -11.67
CA ILE A 338 -6.67 8.01 -10.56
C ILE A 338 -5.48 7.18 -11.06
N ALA A 339 -4.51 6.95 -10.18
CA ALA A 339 -3.25 6.32 -10.57
C ALA A 339 -3.33 4.79 -10.71
N VAL A 340 -4.28 4.16 -10.00
CA VAL A 340 -4.50 2.71 -9.97
C VAL A 340 -5.97 2.46 -10.31
N SER A 341 -6.26 1.74 -11.38
CA SER A 341 -7.65 1.53 -11.82
C SER A 341 -7.83 0.10 -12.31
N GLU A 342 -7.12 -0.22 -13.40
CA GLU A 342 -6.88 -1.58 -13.89
C GLU A 342 -5.70 -2.21 -13.15
#